data_AF-A0A2S5KQN2-F1
#
_entry.id   AF-A0A2S5KQN2-F1
#
_cell.length_a   1.000
_cell.length_b   1.000
_cell.length_c   1.000
_cell.angle_alpha   90.00
_cell.angle_beta   90.00
_cell.angle_gamma   90.00
#
_symmetry.space_group_name_H-M   'P 1'
#
loop_
_entity.id
_entity.type
_entity.pdbx_description
1 polymer ?
#
loop_
_entity_poly.entity_id
_entity_poly.type
_entity_poly.pdbx_seq_one_letter_code
_entity_poly.pdbx_strand_id
1 'polypeptide(L)'
;MDKSIKVGIITGIVASMVFVYFLDPIIRIFGEGVFYASNYVVSGLVDSLYQKSALGVAKDPSLAVYALIIGFITAFPVAMIRIFFQKKSNDDKPRENSKRSGIMLIPIAILPLMLFYQMWTMMFQYEVVTSFDQHIKIVTPYISEKEKQFIVSKFSMMNGESDFKSVYAELDKIASENKLVLPKNKIYGLWAF
;
A
#
# COMPACT_ATOMS: atom_id res chain seq x y z
N MET A 1 4.18 -59.07 9.00
CA MET A 1 4.10 -57.64 8.62
C MET A 1 4.07 -57.56 7.11
N ASP A 2 3.00 -56.99 6.56
CA ASP A 2 2.74 -56.97 5.12
C ASP A 2 3.81 -56.15 4.37
N LYS A 3 4.19 -56.58 3.17
CA LYS A 3 5.25 -55.96 2.36
C LYS A 3 4.92 -54.50 2.04
N SER A 4 3.65 -54.21 1.84
CA SER A 4 3.12 -52.87 1.60
C SER A 4 3.36 -51.91 2.76
N ILE A 5 3.25 -52.39 4.00
CA ILE A 5 3.50 -51.59 5.22
C ILE A 5 4.98 -51.25 5.34
N LYS A 6 5.89 -52.21 5.05
CA LYS A 6 7.34 -51.97 5.04
C LYS A 6 7.76 -50.93 4.01
N VAL A 7 7.22 -51.03 2.79
CA VAL A 7 7.50 -50.06 1.72
C VAL A 7 6.99 -48.68 2.11
N GLY A 8 5.76 -48.58 2.63
CA GLY A 8 5.21 -47.30 3.09
C GLY A 8 6.07 -46.61 4.16
N ILE A 9 6.57 -47.37 5.14
CA ILE A 9 7.46 -46.83 6.18
C ILE A 9 8.79 -46.33 5.58
N ILE A 10 9.43 -47.13 4.72
CA ILE A 10 10.71 -46.76 4.12
C ILE A 10 10.54 -45.55 3.20
N THR A 11 9.50 -45.52 2.37
CA THR A 11 9.22 -44.39 1.48
C THR A 11 8.91 -43.12 2.27
N GLY A 12 8.19 -43.22 3.39
CA GLY A 12 7.96 -42.09 4.29
C GLY A 12 9.26 -41.54 4.88
N ILE A 13 10.14 -42.42 5.40
CA ILE A 13 11.45 -42.02 5.95
C ILE A 13 12.31 -41.34 4.88
N VAL A 14 12.40 -41.93 3.68
CA VAL A 14 13.18 -41.37 2.57
C VAL A 14 12.59 -40.03 2.12
N ALA A 15 11.27 -39.90 2.00
CA ALA A 15 10.62 -38.65 1.65
C ALA A 15 10.87 -37.54 2.69
N SER A 16 10.80 -37.87 3.99
CA SER A 16 11.11 -36.92 5.06
C SER A 16 12.58 -36.50 5.05
N MET A 17 13.52 -37.44 4.82
CA MET A 17 14.93 -37.11 4.68
C MET A 17 15.18 -36.20 3.46
N VAL A 18 14.60 -36.53 2.31
CA VAL A 18 14.69 -35.69 1.11
C VAL A 18 14.12 -34.30 1.37
N PHE A 19 12.97 -34.21 2.05
CA PHE A 19 12.37 -32.92 2.38
C PHE A 19 13.28 -32.08 3.31
N VAL A 20 13.73 -32.66 4.43
CA VAL A 20 14.51 -31.94 5.44
C VAL A 20 15.89 -31.53 4.91
N TYR A 21 16.55 -32.38 4.13
CA TYR A 21 17.92 -32.09 3.67
C TYR A 21 17.97 -31.33 2.34
N PHE A 22 16.94 -31.42 1.50
CA PHE A 22 16.96 -30.77 0.18
C PHE A 22 15.90 -29.68 0.03
N LEU A 23 14.65 -29.93 0.40
CA LEU A 23 13.58 -28.93 0.19
C LEU A 23 13.58 -27.82 1.23
N ASP A 24 13.72 -28.14 2.52
CA ASP A 24 13.69 -27.14 3.61
C ASP A 24 14.78 -26.05 3.44
N PRO A 25 16.05 -26.36 3.15
CA PRO A 25 17.06 -25.33 2.92
C PRO A 25 16.76 -24.45 1.72
N ILE A 26 16.26 -25.02 0.61
CA ILE A 26 15.88 -24.26 -0.59
C ILE A 26 14.73 -23.32 -0.28
N ILE A 27 13.70 -23.81 0.41
CA ILE A 27 12.53 -23.00 0.79
C ILE A 27 12.94 -21.86 1.72
N ARG A 28 13.83 -22.10 2.70
CA ARG A 28 14.32 -21.06 3.60
C ARG A 28 15.13 -19.99 2.88
N ILE A 29 16.11 -20.39 2.07
CA ILE A 29 16.93 -19.45 1.30
C ILE A 29 16.06 -18.63 0.34
N PHE A 30 15.15 -19.29 -0.37
CA PHE A 30 14.24 -18.61 -1.29
C PHE A 30 13.28 -17.68 -0.54
N GLY A 31 12.71 -18.14 0.57
CA GLY A 31 11.82 -17.35 1.42
C GLY A 31 12.51 -16.10 1.96
N GLU A 32 13.67 -16.25 2.59
CA GLU A 32 14.49 -15.14 3.08
C GLU A 32 14.87 -14.18 1.95
N GLY A 33 15.24 -14.70 0.79
CA GLY A 33 15.54 -13.89 -0.39
C GLY A 33 14.34 -13.07 -0.88
N VAL A 34 13.15 -13.68 -0.94
CA VAL A 34 11.91 -13.00 -1.31
C VAL A 34 11.55 -11.94 -0.28
N PHE A 35 11.65 -12.24 1.01
CA PHE A 35 11.39 -11.26 2.08
C PHE A 35 12.38 -10.11 2.04
N TYR A 36 13.67 -10.38 1.83
CA TYR A 36 14.70 -9.34 1.69
C TYR A 36 14.41 -8.41 0.51
N ALA A 37 14.12 -8.99 -0.66
CA ALA A 37 13.78 -8.21 -1.86
C ALA A 37 12.47 -7.41 -1.67
N SER A 38 11.46 -8.03 -1.06
CA SER A 38 10.19 -7.37 -0.74
C SER A 38 10.41 -6.19 0.21
N ASN A 39 11.16 -6.38 1.28
CA ASN A 39 11.45 -5.31 2.25
C ASN A 39 12.19 -4.15 1.60
N TYR A 40 13.17 -4.42 0.74
CA TYR A 40 13.89 -3.38 0.01
C TYR A 40 12.98 -2.56 -0.93
N VAL A 41 12.10 -3.24 -1.67
CA VAL A 41 11.15 -2.57 -2.58
C VAL A 41 10.12 -1.77 -1.79
N VAL A 42 9.55 -2.37 -0.74
CA VAL A 42 8.52 -1.73 0.09
C VAL A 42 9.11 -0.54 0.84
N SER A 43 10.30 -0.65 1.43
CA SER A 43 10.94 0.46 2.14
C SER A 43 11.21 1.63 1.19
N GLY A 44 11.75 1.36 -0.01
CA GLY A 44 11.99 2.40 -1.01
C GLY A 44 10.69 3.09 -1.49
N LEU A 45 9.60 2.33 -1.62
CA LEU A 45 8.29 2.89 -1.94
C LEU A 45 7.76 3.78 -0.81
N VAL A 46 7.82 3.29 0.44
CA VAL A 46 7.36 4.02 1.63
C VAL A 46 8.18 5.30 1.84
N ASP A 47 9.49 5.23 1.72
CA ASP A 47 10.37 6.39 1.84
C ASP A 47 10.08 7.45 0.78
N SER A 48 9.79 7.02 -0.45
CA SER A 48 9.35 7.94 -1.51
C SER A 48 8.02 8.64 -1.17
N LEU A 49 7.11 7.97 -0.46
CA LEU A 49 5.87 8.59 -0.01
C LEU A 49 6.11 9.61 1.10
N TYR A 50 7.03 9.34 2.02
CA TYR A 50 7.45 10.32 3.01
C TYR A 50 8.08 11.54 2.31
N GLN A 51 9.01 11.35 1.38
CA GLN A 51 9.60 12.45 0.59
C GLN A 51 8.53 13.31 -0.12
N LYS A 52 7.51 12.69 -0.72
CA LYS A 52 6.39 13.42 -1.33
C LYS A 52 5.56 14.17 -0.30
N SER A 53 5.37 13.60 0.89
CA SER A 53 4.65 14.23 1.99
C SER A 53 5.42 15.42 2.59
N ALA A 54 6.76 15.38 2.54
CA ALA A 54 7.64 16.46 3.01
C ALA A 54 7.42 17.78 2.23
N LEU A 55 6.86 17.72 1.02
CA LEU A 55 6.44 18.90 0.26
C LEU A 55 5.34 19.71 0.96
N GLY A 56 4.67 19.15 1.97
CA GLY A 56 3.65 19.83 2.77
C GLY A 56 2.32 20.05 2.05
N VAL A 57 2.17 19.58 0.81
CA VAL A 57 0.94 19.72 0.03
C VAL A 57 0.17 18.40 0.03
N ALA A 58 -0.77 18.27 0.96
CA ALA A 58 -1.73 17.17 0.93
C ALA A 58 -2.88 17.48 -0.03
N LYS A 59 -3.09 16.60 -1.01
CA LYS A 59 -4.30 16.60 -1.82
C LYS A 59 -5.42 15.92 -1.03
N ASP A 60 -6.58 16.56 -0.99
CA ASP A 60 -7.75 15.98 -0.34
C ASP A 60 -8.23 14.73 -1.12
N PRO A 61 -8.20 13.53 -0.50
CA PRO A 61 -8.62 12.29 -1.14
C PRO A 61 -10.12 12.25 -1.41
N SER A 62 -10.94 13.03 -0.68
CA SER A 62 -12.40 13.04 -0.85
C SER A 62 -12.80 13.48 -2.26
N LEU A 63 -12.08 14.43 -2.85
CA LEU A 63 -12.33 14.90 -4.22
C LEU A 63 -12.04 13.82 -5.26
N ALA A 64 -10.95 13.06 -5.06
CA ALA A 64 -10.59 11.96 -5.95
C ALA A 64 -11.62 10.82 -5.86
N VAL A 65 -12.03 10.45 -4.65
CA VAL A 65 -13.08 9.45 -4.42
C VAL A 65 -14.41 9.90 -5.03
N TYR A 66 -14.78 11.17 -4.85
CA TYR A 66 -15.97 11.74 -5.45
C TYR A 66 -15.95 11.65 -6.98
N ALA A 67 -14.84 12.07 -7.61
CA ALA A 67 -14.67 11.99 -9.06
C ALA A 67 -14.76 10.53 -9.57
N LEU A 68 -14.21 9.58 -8.81
CA LEU A 68 -14.25 8.16 -9.11
C LEU A 68 -15.68 7.61 -9.06
N ILE A 69 -16.46 7.98 -8.04
CA ILE A 69 -17.87 7.60 -7.91
C ILE A 69 -18.70 8.18 -9.07
N ILE A 70 -18.55 9.47 -9.36
CA ILE A 70 -19.24 10.12 -10.49
C ILE A 70 -18.83 9.47 -11.83
N GLY A 71 -17.56 9.11 -11.98
CA GLY A 71 -17.06 8.35 -13.12
C GLY A 71 -17.77 7.01 -13.29
N PHE A 72 -17.94 6.24 -12.22
CA PHE A 72 -18.71 4.99 -12.29
C PHE A 72 -20.19 5.19 -12.61
N ILE A 73 -20.83 6.16 -11.95
CA ILE A 73 -22.26 6.47 -12.17
C ILE A 73 -22.52 6.90 -13.62
N THR A 74 -21.59 7.62 -14.25
CA THR A 74 -21.73 8.07 -15.63
C THR A 74 -21.30 7.01 -16.65
N ALA A 75 -20.21 6.28 -16.40
CA ALA A 75 -19.70 5.27 -17.33
C ALA A 75 -20.60 4.03 -17.41
N PHE A 76 -21.21 3.62 -16.29
CA PHE A 76 -22.01 2.40 -16.23
C PHE A 76 -23.27 2.45 -17.13
N PRO A 77 -24.12 3.49 -17.09
CA PRO A 77 -25.26 3.61 -18.00
C PRO A 77 -24.84 3.71 -19.46
N VAL A 78 -23.77 4.44 -19.79
CA VAL A 78 -23.26 4.57 -21.16
C VAL A 78 -22.77 3.22 -21.69
N ALA A 79 -22.04 2.46 -20.88
CA ALA A 79 -21.61 1.10 -21.23
C ALA A 79 -22.80 0.15 -21.41
N MET A 80 -23.80 0.21 -20.51
CA MET A 80 -25.02 -0.58 -20.60
C MET A 80 -25.80 -0.27 -21.88
N ILE A 81 -26.05 1.01 -22.17
CA ILE A 81 -26.69 1.47 -23.42
C ILE A 81 -25.94 0.90 -24.62
N ARG A 82 -24.61 1.04 -24.68
CA ARG A 82 -23.80 0.52 -25.79
C ARG A 82 -23.97 -1.00 -25.97
N ILE A 83 -23.96 -1.77 -24.89
CA ILE A 83 -24.16 -3.23 -24.94
C ILE A 83 -25.56 -3.59 -25.44
N PHE A 84 -26.61 -2.91 -24.96
CA PHE A 84 -27.99 -3.13 -25.40
C PHE A 84 -28.18 -2.80 -26.88
N PHE A 85 -27.62 -1.69 -27.38
CA PHE A 85 -27.73 -1.30 -28.79
C PHE A 85 -26.87 -2.19 -29.71
N GLN A 86 -25.70 -2.66 -29.28
CA GLN A 86 -24.89 -3.59 -30.05
C GLN A 86 -25.52 -4.99 -30.16
N LYS A 87 -26.18 -5.47 -29.09
CA LYS A 87 -26.85 -6.77 -29.10
C LYS A 87 -28.04 -6.81 -30.06
N LYS A 88 -28.74 -5.67 -30.24
CA LYS A 88 -29.89 -5.54 -31.16
C LYS A 88 -29.49 -5.48 -32.64
N SER A 89 -28.24 -5.15 -32.96
CA SER A 89 -27.76 -4.99 -34.35
C SER A 89 -27.06 -6.24 -34.92
N ASN A 90 -26.84 -7.28 -34.11
CA ASN A 90 -25.91 -8.38 -34.43
C ASN A 90 -26.58 -9.75 -34.59
N ASP A 91 -27.90 -9.81 -34.76
CA ASP A 91 -28.64 -11.07 -34.97
C ASP A 91 -28.38 -11.75 -36.32
N ASP A 92 -27.62 -11.15 -37.25
CA ASP A 92 -27.44 -11.66 -38.63
C ASP A 92 -25.99 -11.99 -39.06
N LYS A 93 -25.00 -12.13 -38.15
CA LYS A 93 -23.63 -12.54 -38.57
C LYS A 93 -23.01 -13.69 -37.75
N PRO A 94 -22.38 -14.69 -38.41
CA PRO A 94 -21.78 -15.83 -37.73
C PRO A 94 -20.58 -15.38 -36.87
N ARG A 95 -20.54 -15.86 -35.63
CA ARG A 95 -19.50 -15.59 -34.63
C ARG A 95 -18.15 -16.16 -35.10
N GLU A 96 -17.32 -15.31 -35.69
CA GLU A 96 -15.95 -15.68 -36.05
C GLU A 96 -15.03 -15.68 -34.82
N ASN A 97 -14.46 -16.86 -34.55
CA ASN A 97 -13.34 -17.25 -33.70
C ASN A 97 -12.83 -16.30 -32.58
N SER A 98 -13.16 -16.69 -31.35
CA SER A 98 -12.77 -16.08 -30.07
C SER A 98 -11.34 -16.42 -29.62
N LYS A 99 -10.31 -15.88 -30.28
CA LYS A 99 -8.92 -15.90 -29.75
C LYS A 99 -8.38 -14.55 -29.29
N ARG A 100 -9.17 -13.47 -29.38
CA ARG A 100 -8.78 -12.12 -28.94
C ARG A 100 -9.19 -11.77 -27.49
N SER A 101 -9.85 -12.66 -26.74
CA SER A 101 -10.47 -12.31 -25.44
C SER A 101 -9.46 -12.14 -24.29
N GLY A 102 -8.30 -12.82 -24.31
CA GLY A 102 -7.34 -12.75 -23.20
C GLY A 102 -6.64 -11.41 -23.05
N ILE A 103 -6.25 -10.77 -24.17
CA ILE A 103 -5.49 -9.51 -24.16
C ILE A 103 -6.37 -8.32 -23.75
N MET A 104 -7.68 -8.39 -24.02
CA MET A 104 -8.64 -7.33 -23.67
C MET A 104 -8.96 -7.28 -22.17
N LEU A 105 -8.66 -8.34 -21.41
CA LEU A 105 -8.86 -8.42 -19.95
C LEU A 105 -7.70 -7.81 -19.16
N ILE A 106 -6.50 -7.73 -19.74
CA ILE A 106 -5.30 -7.16 -19.09
C ILE A 106 -5.52 -5.71 -18.63
N PRO A 107 -5.99 -4.76 -19.47
CA PRO A 107 -6.22 -3.39 -19.01
C PRO A 107 -7.36 -3.29 -17.97
N ILE A 108 -8.32 -4.22 -17.98
CA ILE A 108 -9.41 -4.27 -16.99
C ILE A 108 -8.89 -4.69 -15.62
N ALA A 109 -7.85 -5.53 -15.55
CA ALA A 109 -7.21 -5.91 -14.30
C ALA A 109 -6.17 -4.89 -13.81
N ILE A 110 -5.42 -4.27 -14.71
CA ILE A 110 -4.35 -3.31 -14.37
C ILE A 110 -4.92 -1.96 -13.91
N LEU A 111 -5.98 -1.46 -14.55
CA LEU A 111 -6.53 -0.14 -14.25
C LEU A 111 -7.01 -0.01 -12.79
N PRO A 112 -7.79 -0.94 -12.22
CA PRO A 112 -8.17 -0.89 -10.81
C PRO A 112 -6.98 -0.92 -9.86
N LEU A 113 -5.94 -1.69 -10.18
CA LEU A 113 -4.73 -1.79 -9.36
C LEU A 113 -3.94 -0.46 -9.36
N MET A 114 -3.85 0.20 -10.52
CA MET A 114 -3.24 1.52 -10.66
C MET A 114 -4.04 2.60 -9.92
N LEU A 115 -5.37 2.60 -10.03
CA LEU A 115 -6.25 3.53 -9.32
C LEU A 115 -6.19 3.31 -7.80
N PHE A 116 -6.16 2.05 -7.37
CA PHE A 116 -5.99 1.68 -5.97
C PHE A 116 -4.66 2.21 -5.43
N TYR A 117 -3.55 1.96 -6.14
CA TYR A 117 -2.25 2.48 -5.75
C TYR A 117 -2.26 4.01 -5.66
N GLN A 118 -2.79 4.71 -6.66
CA GLN A 118 -2.90 6.17 -6.63
C GLN A 118 -3.71 6.66 -5.43
N MET A 119 -4.87 6.05 -5.15
CA MET A 119 -5.72 6.41 -4.02
C MET A 119 -5.01 6.17 -2.69
N TRP A 120 -4.33 5.03 -2.55
CA TRP A 120 -3.53 4.70 -1.38
C TRP A 120 -2.41 5.72 -1.14
N THR A 121 -1.63 6.07 -2.17
CA THR A 121 -0.56 7.08 -2.05
C THR A 121 -1.08 8.47 -1.66
N MET A 122 -2.28 8.83 -2.12
CA MET A 122 -2.93 10.10 -1.78
C MET A 122 -3.41 10.11 -0.33
N MET A 123 -4.06 9.03 0.12
CA MET A 123 -4.48 8.87 1.52
C MET A 123 -3.30 8.93 2.47
N PHE A 124 -2.19 8.25 2.14
CA PHE A 124 -0.97 8.27 2.94
C PHE A 124 -0.41 9.69 3.10
N GLN A 125 -0.23 10.42 1.98
CA GLN A 125 0.28 11.80 2.00
C GLN A 125 -0.64 12.73 2.80
N TYR A 126 -1.96 12.58 2.61
CA TYR A 126 -2.94 13.35 3.34
C TYR A 126 -2.80 13.14 4.84
N GLU A 127 -2.73 11.88 5.27
CA GLU A 127 -2.64 11.56 6.69
C GLU A 127 -1.31 12.04 7.30
N VAL A 128 -0.17 11.89 6.62
CA VAL A 128 1.15 12.37 7.10
C VAL A 128 1.13 13.89 7.32
N VAL A 129 0.66 14.64 6.33
CA VAL A 129 0.68 16.12 6.37
C VAL A 129 -0.35 16.65 7.36
N THR A 130 -1.59 16.14 7.33
CA THR A 130 -2.65 16.62 8.24
C THR A 130 -2.36 16.28 9.69
N SER A 131 -1.81 15.09 9.96
CA SER A 131 -1.38 14.74 11.32
C SER A 131 -0.28 15.69 11.79
N PHE A 132 0.76 15.93 10.98
CA PHE A 132 1.83 16.86 11.34
C PHE A 132 1.30 18.28 11.60
N ASP A 133 0.47 18.80 10.71
CA ASP A 133 -0.15 20.13 10.82
C ASP A 133 -1.01 20.25 12.09
N GLN A 134 -1.74 19.20 12.45
CA GLN A 134 -2.50 19.18 13.69
C GLN A 134 -1.59 19.18 14.93
N HIS A 135 -0.54 18.36 14.94
CA HIS A 135 0.37 18.24 16.07
C HIS A 135 1.18 19.53 16.28
N ILE A 136 1.72 20.11 15.21
CA ILE A 136 2.46 21.38 15.31
C ILE A 136 1.55 22.50 15.79
N LYS A 137 0.28 22.57 15.37
CA LYS A 137 -0.69 23.56 15.88
C LYS A 137 -0.97 23.42 17.37
N ILE A 138 -1.07 22.19 17.87
CA ILE A 138 -1.28 21.93 19.31
C ILE A 138 -0.06 22.37 20.13
N VAL A 139 1.14 22.12 19.62
CA VAL A 139 2.40 22.41 20.31
C VAL A 139 2.82 23.87 20.18
N THR A 140 2.44 24.55 19.09
CA THR A 140 2.85 25.94 18.76
C THR A 140 2.73 26.93 19.94
N PRO A 141 1.67 26.95 20.78
CA PRO A 141 1.57 27.89 21.89
C PRO A 141 2.63 27.70 22.99
N TYR A 142 3.30 26.55 23.02
CA TYR A 142 4.26 26.15 24.06
C TYR A 142 5.72 26.19 23.60
N ILE A 143 5.96 26.61 22.35
CA ILE A 143 7.30 26.70 21.76
C ILE A 143 7.54 28.09 21.17
N SER A 144 8.80 28.45 21.01
CA SER A 144 9.17 29.68 20.30
C SER A 144 8.92 29.56 18.79
N GLU A 145 8.71 30.69 18.11
CA GLU A 145 8.55 30.69 16.64
C GLU A 145 9.79 30.12 15.92
N LYS A 146 10.98 30.29 16.50
CA LYS A 146 12.22 29.72 15.97
C LYS A 146 12.22 28.19 16.04
N GLU A 147 11.78 27.61 17.15
CA GLU A 147 11.68 26.15 17.32
C GLU A 147 10.65 25.56 16.36
N LYS A 148 9.50 26.22 16.22
CA LYS A 148 8.47 25.84 15.26
C LYS A 148 9.01 25.81 13.83
N GLN A 149 9.71 26.86 13.39
CA GLN A 149 10.32 26.89 12.05
C GLN A 149 11.34 25.77 11.86
N PHE A 150 12.11 25.44 12.90
CA PHE A 150 13.07 24.34 12.85
C PHE A 150 12.40 22.98 12.69
N ILE A 151 11.32 22.71 13.44
CA ILE A 151 10.54 21.47 13.32
C ILE A 151 9.90 21.36 11.93
N VAL A 152 9.32 22.45 11.42
CA VAL A 152 8.75 22.49 10.06
C VAL A 152 9.84 22.26 9.00
N SER A 153 11.01 22.86 9.16
CA SER A 153 12.15 22.63 8.26
C SER A 153 12.58 21.16 8.27
N LYS A 154 12.66 20.52 9.45
CA LYS A 154 13.00 19.10 9.55
C LYS A 154 11.98 18.23 8.82
N PHE A 155 10.69 18.52 9.01
CA PHE A 155 9.61 17.81 8.31
C PHE A 155 9.74 17.97 6.78
N SER A 156 10.05 19.17 6.30
CA SER A 156 10.26 19.42 4.86
C SER A 156 11.53 18.80 4.27
N MET A 157 12.49 18.40 5.11
CA MET A 157 13.74 17.74 4.70
C MET A 157 13.70 16.21 4.84
N MET A 158 12.54 15.66 5.19
CA MET A 158 12.36 14.24 5.45
C MET A 158 12.60 13.38 4.20
N ASN A 159 13.47 12.37 4.32
CA ASN A 159 13.79 11.45 3.23
C ASN A 159 13.14 10.08 3.36
N GLY A 160 12.58 9.76 4.52
CA GLY A 160 12.00 8.46 4.79
C GLY A 160 11.29 8.35 6.12
N GLU A 161 10.89 7.13 6.47
CA GLU A 161 10.14 6.84 7.70
C GLU A 161 10.95 7.16 8.97
N SER A 162 12.26 6.95 8.97
CA SER A 162 13.13 7.25 10.11
C SER A 162 13.11 8.73 10.48
N ASP A 163 13.16 9.58 9.47
CA ASP A 163 13.16 11.03 9.64
C ASP A 163 11.79 11.50 10.17
N PHE A 164 10.70 10.93 9.63
CA PHE A 164 9.35 11.14 10.16
C PHE A 164 9.26 10.81 11.65
N LYS A 165 9.80 9.64 12.03
CA LYS A 165 9.79 9.18 13.42
C LYS A 165 10.57 10.11 14.34
N SER A 166 11.68 10.64 13.86
CA SER A 166 12.51 11.60 14.63
C SER A 166 11.78 12.92 14.90
N VAL A 167 11.05 13.44 13.90
CA VAL A 167 10.25 14.66 14.04
C VAL A 167 9.12 14.46 15.05
N TYR A 168 8.46 13.31 14.99
CA TYR A 168 7.38 12.98 15.93
C TYR A 168 7.88 12.72 17.35
N ALA A 169 9.05 12.09 17.53
CA ALA A 169 9.65 11.94 18.84
C ALA A 169 9.96 13.30 19.50
N GLU A 170 10.35 14.30 18.73
CA GLU A 170 10.55 15.67 19.20
C GLU A 170 9.23 16.34 19.61
N LEU A 171 8.17 16.19 18.79
CA LEU A 171 6.83 16.68 19.13
C LEU A 171 6.26 16.01 20.39
N ASP A 172 6.41 14.70 20.52
CA ASP A 172 5.96 13.93 21.69
C ASP A 172 6.70 14.33 22.96
N LYS A 173 8.00 14.63 22.84
CA LYS A 173 8.80 15.15 23.96
C LYS A 173 8.24 16.49 24.44
N ILE A 174 8.01 17.44 23.52
CA ILE A 174 7.46 18.76 23.87
C ILE A 174 6.06 18.61 24.48
N ALA A 175 5.23 17.74 23.91
CA ALA A 175 3.91 17.46 24.44
C ALA A 175 3.97 16.87 25.85
N SER A 176 4.88 15.94 26.11
CA SER A 176 5.07 15.32 27.42
C SER A 176 5.54 16.33 28.47
N GLU A 177 6.49 17.19 28.11
CA GLU A 177 6.99 18.27 28.98
C GLU A 177 5.87 19.26 29.37
N ASN A 178 4.94 19.52 28.45
CA ASN A 178 3.82 20.44 28.64
C ASN A 178 2.50 19.75 29.04
N LYS A 179 2.51 18.44 29.32
CA LYS A 179 1.33 17.62 29.67
C LYS A 179 0.19 17.71 28.63
N LEU A 180 0.54 17.83 27.36
CA LEU A 180 -0.40 17.85 26.23
C LEU A 180 -0.72 16.43 25.79
N VAL A 181 -1.94 16.23 25.30
CA VAL A 181 -2.38 14.96 24.70
C VAL A 181 -2.44 15.14 23.19
N LEU A 182 -1.52 14.48 22.48
CA LEU A 182 -1.53 14.46 21.02
C LEU A 182 -2.50 13.38 20.50
N PRO A 183 -3.34 13.68 19.50
CA PRO A 183 -4.17 12.67 18.83
C PRO A 183 -3.30 11.57 18.23
N LYS A 184 -3.66 10.30 18.44
CA LYS A 184 -2.89 9.17 17.90
C LYS A 184 -2.80 9.24 16.38
N ASN A 185 -1.57 9.29 15.88
CA ASN A 185 -1.30 9.13 14.45
C ASN A 185 -1.39 7.64 14.07
N LYS A 186 -2.29 7.28 13.15
CA LYS A 186 -2.48 5.86 12.79
C LYS A 186 -1.34 5.34 11.92
N ILE A 187 -0.64 6.21 11.19
CA ILE A 187 0.57 5.86 10.42
C ILE A 187 1.70 5.43 11.35
N TYR A 188 1.83 6.09 12.51
CA TYR A 188 2.87 5.81 13.51
C TYR A 188 2.63 4.50 14.28
N GLY A 189 1.39 3.95 14.24
CA GLY A 189 1.00 2.76 15.01
C GLY A 189 0.72 1.50 14.20
N LEU A 190 0.60 1.59 12.86
CA LEU A 190 0.24 0.44 12.01
C LEU A 190 1.38 -0.57 11.80
N TRP A 191 2.64 -0.18 12.04
CA TRP A 191 3.83 -1.02 11.83
C TRP A 191 4.52 -1.45 13.14
N ALA A 192 3.86 -1.26 14.28
CA ALA A 192 4.39 -1.63 15.61
C ALA A 192 3.88 -2.99 16.12
N PHE A 193 3.49 -3.89 15.20
CA PHE A 193 3.07 -5.27 15.50
C PHE A 193 4.01 -6.28 14.85
#